data_AF-A0A2W2CQS5-F1
#
_entry.id   AF-A0A2W2CQS5-F1
#
_cell.length_a   1.000
_cell.length_b   1.000
_cell.length_c   1.000
_cell.angle_alpha   90.00
_cell.angle_beta   90.00
_cell.angle_gamma   90.00
#
_symmetry.space_group_name_H-M   'P 1'
#
loop_
_entity.id
_entity.type
_entity.pdbx_description
1 polymer ?
#
loop_
_entity_poly.entity_id
_entity_poly.type
_entity_poly.pdbx_seq_one_letter_code
_entity_poly.pdbx_strand_id
1 'polypeptide(L)'
;MPDIDVDVQAVRRLEAAAKRVAGSLGALESRIASAGDLPDDAFGHLPFASDMLREKYAEQVSGGMELFRAGQDAFERVGTALAGTAEAYERNEQDIDAGFRAMGSGMAR
;
A
#
# COMPACT_ATOMS: atom_id res chain seq x y z
N MET A 1 12.24 -14.66 29.25
CA MET A 1 11.95 -14.47 27.82
C MET A 1 12.87 -13.36 27.33
N PRO A 2 13.47 -13.44 26.14
CA PRO A 2 14.10 -12.25 25.58
C PRO A 2 12.98 -11.24 25.34
N ASP A 3 13.05 -10.09 26.03
CA ASP A 3 12.19 -8.95 25.72
C ASP A 3 12.51 -8.53 24.29
N ILE A 4 11.60 -8.85 23.37
CA ILE A 4 11.65 -8.32 22.02
C ILE A 4 11.15 -6.89 22.15
N ASP A 5 12.07 -5.97 22.41
CA ASP A 5 11.80 -4.54 22.40
C ASP A 5 11.45 -4.15 20.96
N VAL A 6 10.16 -3.93 20.69
CA VAL A 6 9.69 -3.60 19.35
C VAL A 6 9.88 -2.12 19.11
N ASP A 7 10.76 -1.79 18.16
CA ASP A 7 10.93 -0.42 17.68
C ASP A 7 9.67 0.03 16.90
N VAL A 8 8.71 0.61 17.62
CA VAL A 8 7.46 1.15 17.05
C VAL A 8 7.75 2.21 15.99
N GLN A 9 8.83 2.99 16.13
CA GLN A 9 9.21 3.99 15.13
C GLN A 9 9.71 3.34 13.83
N ALA A 10 10.39 2.20 13.90
CA ALA A 10 10.70 1.40 12.72
C ALA A 10 9.43 0.87 12.06
N VAL A 11 8.47 0.35 12.83
CA VAL A 11 7.18 -0.14 12.30
C VAL A 11 6.40 0.98 11.60
N ARG A 12 6.32 2.16 12.21
CA ARG A 12 5.67 3.36 11.62
C ARG A 12 6.37 3.82 10.33
N ARG A 13 7.70 3.75 10.27
CA ARG A 13 8.46 4.04 9.04
C ARG A 13 8.13 3.05 7.91
N LEU A 14 8.01 1.77 8.23
CA LEU A 14 7.61 0.74 7.27
C LEU A 14 6.17 0.93 6.80
N GLU A 15 5.25 1.26 7.71
CA GLU A 15 3.86 1.60 7.39
C GLU A 15 3.79 2.76 6.37
N ALA A 16 4.52 3.85 6.64
CA ALA A 16 4.60 5.00 5.74
C ALA A 16 5.24 4.66 4.39
N ALA A 17 6.22 3.76 4.36
CA ALA A 17 6.80 3.26 3.12
C ALA A 17 5.78 2.46 2.30
N ALA A 18 5.07 1.52 2.94
CA ALA A 18 4.04 0.71 2.29
C ALA A 18 2.92 1.58 1.70
N LYS A 19 2.42 2.56 2.45
CA LYS A 19 1.41 3.52 1.96
C LYS A 19 1.90 4.34 0.76
N ARG A 20 3.15 4.78 0.76
CA ARG A 20 3.74 5.50 -0.39
C ARG A 20 3.84 4.63 -1.64
N VAL A 21 4.22 3.36 -1.48
CA VAL A 21 4.27 2.42 -2.61
C VAL A 21 2.88 2.17 -3.16
N ALA A 22 1.89 1.89 -2.32
CA ALA A 22 0.50 1.71 -2.74
C ALA A 22 -0.02 2.94 -3.52
N GLY A 23 0.19 4.15 -3.00
CA GLY A 23 -0.21 5.37 -3.70
C GLY A 23 0.52 5.59 -5.04
N SER A 24 1.80 5.20 -5.12
CA SER A 24 2.56 5.28 -6.37
C SER A 24 2.07 4.30 -7.43
N LEU A 25 1.65 3.09 -7.01
CA LEU A 25 1.07 2.08 -7.89
C LEU A 25 -0.28 2.54 -8.47
N GLY A 26 -1.16 3.08 -7.63
CA GLY A 26 -2.44 3.64 -8.10
C GLY A 26 -2.28 4.85 -9.03
N ALA A 27 -1.30 5.73 -8.74
CA ALA A 27 -0.98 6.83 -9.65
C ALA A 27 -0.43 6.33 -11.01
N LEU A 28 0.34 5.25 -11.02
CA LEU A 28 0.86 4.64 -12.24
C LEU A 28 -0.25 3.96 -13.05
N GLU A 29 -1.17 3.25 -12.40
CA GLU A 29 -2.37 2.69 -13.03
C GLU A 29 -3.16 3.78 -13.77
N SER A 30 -3.44 4.91 -13.11
CA SER A 30 -4.17 6.03 -13.71
C SER A 30 -3.44 6.63 -14.92
N ARG A 31 -2.11 6.77 -14.86
CA ARG A 31 -1.31 7.28 -15.99
C ARG A 31 -1.31 6.31 -17.17
N ILE A 32 -1.23 5.01 -16.91
CA ILE A 32 -1.27 3.98 -17.94
C ILE A 32 -2.65 3.93 -18.59
N ALA A 33 -3.74 4.00 -17.81
CA ALA A 33 -5.09 4.09 -18.35
C ALA A 33 -5.24 5.31 -19.28
N SER A 34 -4.71 6.47 -18.88
CA SER A 34 -4.74 7.68 -19.73
C SER A 34 -3.88 7.57 -20.99
N ALA A 35 -2.77 6.83 -20.94
CA ALA A 35 -1.91 6.59 -22.10
C ALA A 35 -2.46 5.51 -23.03
N GLY A 36 -3.36 4.66 -22.53
CA GLY A 36 -4.04 3.60 -23.26
C GLY A 36 -5.08 4.12 -24.27
N ASP A 37 -5.56 5.36 -24.11
CA ASP A 37 -6.38 6.07 -25.09
C ASP A 37 -5.55 6.46 -26.32
N LEU A 38 -5.33 5.49 -27.21
CA LEU A 38 -4.62 5.69 -28.46
C LEU A 38 -5.57 6.17 -29.57
N PRO A 39 -5.18 7.18 -30.36
CA PRO A 39 -5.98 7.62 -31.50
C PRO A 39 -6.12 6.51 -32.56
N ASP A 40 -7.18 6.59 -33.38
CA ASP A 40 -7.56 5.53 -34.32
C ASP A 40 -6.48 5.21 -35.37
N ASP A 41 -5.59 6.16 -35.64
CA ASP A 41 -4.48 6.07 -36.59
C ASP A 41 -3.12 5.73 -35.96
N ALA A 42 -3.04 5.50 -34.64
CA ALA A 42 -1.78 5.24 -33.93
C ALA A 42 -0.98 4.05 -34.48
N PHE A 43 -1.65 3.08 -35.10
CA PHE A 43 -1.05 1.89 -35.72
C PHE A 43 -1.15 1.87 -37.25
N GLY A 44 -1.37 3.03 -37.89
CA GLY A 44 -1.52 3.16 -39.34
C GLY A 44 -2.92 2.80 -39.86
N HIS A 45 -3.08 2.78 -41.19
CA HIS A 45 -4.38 2.64 -41.87
C HIS A 45 -4.63 1.25 -42.51
N LEU A 46 -3.77 0.27 -42.26
CA LEU A 46 -3.94 -1.08 -42.81
C LEU A 46 -4.90 -1.87 -41.89
N PRO A 47 -6.18 -2.08 -42.25
CA PRO A 47 -7.24 -2.38 -41.28
C PRO A 47 -6.94 -3.60 -40.40
N PHE A 48 -6.59 -4.74 -41.01
CA PHE A 48 -6.36 -5.98 -40.29
C PHE A 48 -5.12 -5.95 -39.38
N ALA A 49 -4.04 -5.29 -39.82
CA ALA A 49 -2.81 -5.22 -39.03
C ALA A 49 -2.95 -4.22 -37.88
N SER A 50 -3.61 -3.08 -38.14
CA SER A 50 -3.82 -2.03 -37.16
C SER A 50 -4.81 -2.45 -36.06
N ASP A 51 -5.87 -3.19 -36.41
CA ASP A 51 -6.83 -3.74 -35.43
C ASP A 51 -6.17 -4.77 -34.51
N MET A 52 -5.40 -5.70 -35.09
CA MET A 52 -4.67 -6.72 -34.32
C MET A 52 -3.63 -6.10 -33.38
N LEU A 53 -2.91 -5.07 -33.83
CA LEU A 53 -1.92 -4.36 -33.00
C LEU A 53 -2.59 -3.57 -31.86
N ARG A 54 -3.74 -2.93 -32.14
CA ARG A 54 -4.55 -2.24 -31.13
C ARG A 54 -5.06 -3.21 -30.07
N GLU A 55 -5.57 -4.37 -30.47
CA GLU A 55 -6.05 -5.41 -29.56
C GLU A 55 -4.91 -5.94 -28.66
N LYS A 56 -3.74 -6.24 -29.24
CA LYS A 56 -2.57 -6.68 -28.45
C LYS A 56 -2.07 -5.61 -27.49
N TYR A 57 -2.05 -4.35 -27.91
CA TYR A 57 -1.70 -3.26 -27.01
C TYR A 57 -2.70 -3.13 -25.86
N ALA A 58 -4.00 -3.17 -26.14
CA ALA A 58 -5.05 -3.13 -25.12
C ALA A 58 -4.94 -4.31 -24.13
N GLU A 59 -4.66 -5.52 -24.62
CA GLU A 59 -4.42 -6.72 -23.80
C GLU A 59 -3.23 -6.51 -22.84
N GLN A 60 -2.10 -5.99 -23.34
CA GLN A 60 -0.91 -5.73 -22.51
C GLN A 60 -1.16 -4.62 -21.48
N VAL A 61 -1.86 -3.54 -21.87
CA VAL A 61 -2.23 -2.43 -20.97
C VAL A 61 -3.15 -2.94 -19.86
N SER A 62 -4.20 -3.71 -20.20
CA SER A 62 -5.12 -4.29 -19.23
C SER A 62 -4.41 -5.22 -18.25
N GLY A 63 -3.58 -6.14 -18.74
CA GLY A 63 -2.82 -7.05 -17.88
C GLY A 63 -1.84 -6.32 -16.97
N GLY A 64 -1.19 -5.25 -17.47
CA GLY A 64 -0.34 -4.38 -16.66
C GLY A 64 -1.12 -3.67 -15.54
N MET A 65 -2.30 -3.14 -15.84
CA MET A 65 -3.18 -2.48 -14.86
C MET A 65 -3.60 -3.44 -13.74
N GLU A 66 -3.96 -4.69 -14.07
CA GLU A 66 -4.29 -5.70 -13.07
C GLU A 66 -3.13 -5.98 -12.11
N LEU A 67 -1.90 -6.03 -12.61
CA LEU A 67 -0.69 -6.20 -11.78
C LEU A 67 -0.46 -5.00 -10.85
N PHE A 68 -0.63 -3.76 -11.35
CA PHE A 68 -0.49 -2.57 -10.51
C PHE A 68 -1.54 -2.53 -9.41
N ARG A 69 -2.79 -2.88 -9.73
CA ARG A 69 -3.88 -2.94 -8.77
C ARG A 69 -3.67 -4.03 -7.72
N ALA A 70 -3.25 -5.23 -8.14
CA ALA A 70 -2.90 -6.30 -7.20
C ALA A 70 -1.73 -5.91 -6.28
N GLY A 71 -0.74 -5.20 -6.82
CA GLY A 71 0.36 -4.63 -6.04
C GLY A 71 -0.11 -3.59 -5.04
N GLN A 72 -0.98 -2.67 -5.45
CA GLN A 72 -1.56 -1.65 -4.57
C GLN A 72 -2.29 -2.32 -3.41
N ASP A 73 -3.20 -3.26 -3.69
CA ASP A 73 -3.95 -4.01 -2.66
C ASP A 73 -3.01 -4.73 -1.68
N ALA A 74 -1.92 -5.31 -2.17
CA ALA A 74 -0.94 -5.98 -1.33
C ALA A 74 -0.24 -5.00 -0.36
N PHE A 75 0.20 -3.84 -0.87
CA PHE A 75 0.86 -2.84 -0.03
C PHE A 75 -0.10 -2.14 0.94
N GLU A 76 -1.38 -1.98 0.58
CA GLU A 76 -2.41 -1.49 1.50
C GLU A 76 -2.65 -2.47 2.67
N ARG A 77 -2.70 -3.79 2.38
CA ARG A 77 -2.81 -4.82 3.42
C ARG A 77 -1.58 -4.82 4.34
N VAL A 78 -0.38 -4.71 3.79
CA VAL A 78 0.86 -4.60 4.58
C VAL A 78 0.84 -3.36 5.46
N GLY A 79 0.47 -2.19 4.89
CA GLY A 79 0.34 -0.95 5.65
C GLY A 79 -0.67 -1.07 6.79
N THR A 80 -1.81 -1.72 6.55
CA THR A 80 -2.85 -1.95 7.58
C THR A 80 -2.36 -2.85 8.71
N ALA A 81 -1.65 -3.94 8.38
CA ALA A 81 -1.09 -4.85 9.38
C ALA A 81 -0.01 -4.17 10.25
N LEU A 82 0.84 -3.35 9.63
CA LEU A 82 1.87 -2.58 10.34
C LEU A 82 1.25 -1.51 11.26
N ALA A 83 0.23 -0.80 10.78
CA ALA A 83 -0.51 0.16 11.60
C ALA A 83 -1.14 -0.50 12.82
N GLY A 84 -1.84 -1.63 12.63
CA GLY A 84 -2.44 -2.39 13.72
C GLY A 84 -1.43 -2.89 14.74
N THR A 85 -0.22 -3.26 14.29
CA THR A 85 0.88 -3.66 15.16
C THR A 85 1.38 -2.48 15.98
N ALA A 86 1.69 -1.34 15.35
CA ALA A 86 2.15 -0.14 16.06
C ALA A 86 1.12 0.34 17.10
N GLU A 87 -0.16 0.37 16.74
CA GLU A 87 -1.25 0.75 17.64
C GLU A 87 -1.46 -0.21 18.81
N ALA A 88 -1.15 -1.50 18.63
CA ALA A 88 -1.21 -2.48 19.72
C ALA A 88 -0.09 -2.23 20.74
N TYR A 89 1.13 -1.95 20.26
CA TYR A 89 2.26 -1.61 21.14
C TYR A 89 2.03 -0.29 21.87
N GLU A 90 1.62 0.76 21.16
CA GLU A 90 1.34 2.09 21.75
C GLU A 90 0.25 2.02 22.84
N ARG A 91 -0.81 1.23 22.62
CA ARG A 91 -1.85 1.02 23.64
C ARG A 91 -1.33 0.23 24.84
N ASN A 92 -0.54 -0.82 24.59
CA ASN A 92 0.01 -1.63 25.67
C ASN A 92 0.93 -0.80 26.58
N GLU A 93 1.75 0.09 26.02
CA GLU A 93 2.57 1.04 26.80
C GLU A 93 1.70 2.00 27.63
N GLN A 94 0.64 2.56 27.04
CA GLN A 94 -0.27 3.47 27.75
C GLN A 94 -0.98 2.78 28.92
N ASP A 95 -1.43 1.53 28.74
CA ASP A 95 -2.10 0.74 29.76
C ASP A 95 -1.14 0.40 30.92
N ILE A 96 0.11 0.06 30.60
CA ILE A 96 1.17 -0.19 31.59
C ILE A 96 1.45 1.08 32.40
N ASP A 97 1.65 2.22 31.75
CA ASP A 97 1.88 3.52 32.41
C ASP A 97 0.70 3.92 33.31
N ALA A 98 -0.53 3.72 32.83
CA ALA A 98 -1.74 3.97 33.61
C ALA A 98 -1.81 3.06 34.84
N GLY A 99 -1.46 1.78 34.68
CA GLY A 99 -1.36 0.80 35.77
C GLY A 99 -0.34 1.22 36.84
N PHE A 100 0.85 1.67 36.43
CA PHE A 100 1.86 2.17 37.36
C PHE A 100 1.41 3.42 38.13
N ARG A 101 0.75 4.37 37.46
CA ARG A 101 0.18 5.57 38.13
C ARG A 101 -0.92 5.19 39.13
N ALA A 102 -1.77 4.22 38.79
CA ALA A 102 -2.81 3.72 39.68
C ALA A 102 -2.24 3.03 40.93
N MET A 103 -1.19 2.21 40.78
CA MET A 103 -0.52 1.57 41.92
C MET A 103 0.22 2.60 42.81
N GLY A 104 0.93 3.56 42.20
CA GLY A 104 1.66 4.60 42.93
C GLY A 104 0.75 5.55 43.72
N SER A 105 -0.45 5.84 43.20
CA SER A 105 -1.46 6.64 43.91
C SER A 105 -2.20 5.86 45.01
N GLY A 106 -2.28 4.53 44.91
CA GLY A 106 -2.83 3.66 45.96
C GLY A 106 -1.88 3.40 47.13
N MET A 107 -0.56 3.42 46.89
CA MET A 107 0.48 3.28 47.92
C MET A 107 0.71 4.54 48.78
N ALA A 108 0.18 5.70 48.36
CA ALA A 108 0.34 6.97 49.05
C ALA A 108 -0.74 7.24 50.13
N ARG A 109 -1.39 6.21 50.66
CA ARG A 109 -2.35 6.30 51.78
C ARG A 109 -1.91 5.46 52.97
#